data_AF-A0A354J155-F1
#
_entry.id   AF-A0A354J155-F1
#
_cell.length_a   1.000
_cell.length_b   1.000
_cell.length_c   1.000
_cell.angle_alpha   90.00
_cell.angle_beta   90.00
_cell.angle_gamma   90.00
#
_symmetry.space_group_name_H-M   'P 1'
#
loop_
_entity.id
_entity.type
_entity.pdbx_description
1 polymer ?
#
loop_
_entity_poly.entity_id
_entity_poly.type
_entity_poly.pdbx_seq_one_letter_code
_entity_poly.pdbx_strand_id
1 'polypeptide(L)'
;GLLYRAGKLDEARGAYGAAAGHYLRALELAQPGDAWRHDLVVRALFSLKMGKEHALAVQLAELEMANWHDSPDYHFVLGDLLLDLAHCQPERADELLPMIEASWLTCLELGEQPDMEGAVSGRGGVLAAHNLALLYESRGDAGRAAHYRALAGA
;
A
#
# COMPACT_ATOMS: atom_id res chain seq x y z
N GLY A 1 10.69 -10.01 15.41
CA GLY A 1 10.53 -9.94 16.89
C GLY A 1 10.81 -8.57 17.50
N LEU A 2 12.08 -8.21 17.76
CA LEU A 2 12.43 -6.94 18.42
C LEU A 2 12.42 -5.74 17.47
N LEU A 3 13.09 -5.86 16.32
CA LEU A 3 13.20 -4.80 15.30
C LEU A 3 11.82 -4.39 14.76
N TYR A 4 10.96 -5.37 14.47
CA TYR A 4 9.57 -5.12 14.09
C TYR A 4 8.82 -4.26 15.13
N ARG A 5 8.96 -4.56 16.43
CA ARG A 5 8.34 -3.75 17.50
C ARG A 5 8.96 -2.34 17.60
N ALA A 6 10.27 -2.21 17.41
CA ALA A 6 10.93 -0.91 17.36
C ALA A 6 10.41 -0.06 16.18
N GLY A 7 10.27 -0.67 15.00
CA GLY A 7 9.68 -0.02 13.84
C GLY A 7 8.27 0.52 14.11
N LYS A 8 7.40 -0.26 14.76
CA LYS A 8 6.05 0.20 15.13
C LYS A 8 6.07 1.39 16.08
N LEU A 9 7.01 1.42 17.02
CA LEU A 9 7.17 2.54 17.95
C LEU A 9 7.63 3.81 17.24
N ASP A 10 8.54 3.69 16.27
CA ASP A 10 9.01 4.83 15.48
C ASP A 10 7.94 5.34 14.51
N GLU A 11 7.20 4.43 13.87
CA GLU A 11 6.05 4.76 13.01
C GLU A 11 4.98 5.53 13.80
N ALA A 12 4.65 5.09 15.02
CA ALA A 12 3.70 5.78 15.89
C ALA A 12 4.16 7.20 16.30
N ARG A 13 5.47 7.50 16.22
CA ARG A 13 6.04 8.83 16.45
C ARG A 13 6.20 9.65 15.16
N GLY A 14 5.82 9.10 14.01
CA GLY A 14 6.03 9.71 12.70
C GLY A 14 7.50 9.68 12.23
N ALA A 15 8.37 8.90 12.87
CA ALA A 15 9.77 8.75 12.50
C ALA A 15 9.94 7.70 11.39
N TYR A 16 9.30 7.93 10.24
CA TYR A 16 9.13 6.93 9.17
C TYR A 16 10.43 6.38 8.59
N GLY A 17 11.48 7.19 8.44
CA GLY A 17 12.78 6.71 7.98
C GLY A 17 13.44 5.74 8.97
N ALA A 18 13.35 6.02 10.27
CA ALA A 18 13.83 5.11 11.32
C ALA A 18 12.99 3.83 11.38
N ALA A 19 11.66 3.97 11.27
CA ALA A 19 10.75 2.83 11.20
C ALA A 19 11.09 1.91 10.02
N ALA A 20 11.27 2.47 8.82
CA ALA A 20 11.66 1.73 7.62
C ALA A 20 12.98 0.99 7.81
N GLY A 21 14.01 1.64 8.39
CA GLY A 21 15.28 0.98 8.70
C GLY A 21 15.13 -0.23 9.62
N HIS A 22 14.32 -0.11 10.67
CA HIS A 22 14.00 -1.23 11.55
C HIS A 22 13.23 -2.35 10.84
N TYR A 23 12.28 -1.99 9.98
CA TYR A 23 11.48 -2.97 9.24
C TYR A 23 12.31 -3.73 8.20
N LEU A 24 13.15 -3.05 7.42
CA LEU A 24 14.05 -3.70 6.45
C LEU A 24 15.00 -4.69 7.14
N ARG A 25 15.59 -4.30 8.28
CA ARG A 25 16.43 -5.21 9.07
C ARG A 25 15.64 -6.38 9.66
N ALA A 26 14.36 -6.17 9.99
CA ALA A 26 13.50 -7.25 10.43
C ALA A 26 13.15 -8.21 9.29
N LEU A 27 12.97 -7.71 8.05
CA LEU A 27 12.69 -8.52 6.87
C LEU A 27 13.86 -9.46 6.53
N GLU A 28 15.10 -8.99 6.66
CA GLU A 28 16.31 -9.82 6.50
C GLU A 28 16.37 -11.04 7.44
N LEU A 29 15.70 -10.95 8.59
CA LEU A 29 15.70 -11.98 9.63
C LEU A 29 14.40 -12.80 9.64
N ALA A 30 13.35 -12.33 8.95
CA ALA A 30 12.05 -12.98 8.91
C ALA A 30 12.10 -14.24 8.06
N GLN A 31 11.37 -15.28 8.48
CA GLN A 31 11.16 -16.46 7.67
C GLN A 31 9.87 -16.31 6.84
N PRO A 32 9.77 -16.91 5.64
CA PRO A 32 8.58 -16.80 4.81
C PRO A 32 7.27 -17.20 5.51
N GLY A 33 7.32 -18.16 6.45
CA GLY A 33 6.14 -18.65 7.19
C GLY A 33 5.80 -17.88 8.47
N ASP A 34 6.53 -16.81 8.79
CA ASP A 34 6.22 -16.00 9.97
C ASP A 34 4.88 -15.27 9.78
N ALA A 35 3.91 -15.52 10.67
CA ALA A 35 2.56 -14.93 10.56
C ALA A 35 2.57 -13.39 10.51
N TRP A 36 3.53 -12.74 11.19
CA TRP A 36 3.70 -11.29 11.22
C TRP A 36 4.42 -10.71 9.99
N ARG A 37 4.87 -11.56 9.05
CA ARG A 37 5.65 -11.13 7.89
C ARG A 37 4.84 -10.26 6.94
N HIS A 38 3.55 -10.57 6.76
CA HIS A 38 2.63 -9.76 5.96
C HIS A 38 2.59 -8.30 6.48
N ASP A 39 2.20 -8.12 7.75
CA ASP A 39 2.13 -6.79 8.38
C ASP A 39 3.48 -6.06 8.31
N LEU A 40 4.59 -6.78 8.48
CA LEU A 40 5.93 -6.20 8.35
C LEU A 40 6.19 -5.65 6.94
N VAL A 41 5.85 -6.38 5.87
CA VAL A 41 6.04 -5.92 4.49
C VAL A 41 5.19 -4.68 4.22
N VAL A 42 3.89 -4.73 4.56
CA VAL A 42 2.96 -3.61 4.33
C VAL A 42 3.42 -2.35 5.07
N ARG A 43 3.89 -2.48 6.33
CA ARG A 43 4.43 -1.36 7.12
C ARG A 43 5.76 -0.84 6.61
N ALA A 44 6.62 -1.73 6.09
CA ALA A 44 7.87 -1.33 5.47
C ALA A 44 7.61 -0.46 4.23
N LEU A 45 6.72 -0.90 3.33
CA LEU A 45 6.30 -0.14 2.16
C LEU A 45 5.70 1.21 2.53
N PHE A 46 4.77 1.22 3.49
CA PHE A 46 4.16 2.45 3.99
C PHE A 46 5.21 3.41 4.58
N SER A 47 6.14 2.91 5.40
CA SER A 47 7.16 3.75 6.05
C SER A 47 8.19 4.28 5.06
N LEU A 48 8.58 3.49 4.06
CA LEU A 48 9.46 3.95 2.98
C LEU A 48 8.77 5.05 2.16
N LYS A 49 7.49 4.87 1.82
CA LYS A 49 6.66 5.88 1.16
C LYS A 49 6.62 7.18 1.96
N MET A 50 6.22 7.11 3.24
CA MET A 50 6.13 8.29 4.11
C MET A 50 7.50 8.94 4.36
N GLY A 51 8.58 8.16 4.32
CA GLY A 51 9.96 8.62 4.35
C GLY A 51 10.50 9.19 3.03
N LYS A 52 9.70 9.17 1.96
CA LYS A 52 10.06 9.58 0.58
C LYS A 52 11.16 8.74 -0.08
N GLU A 53 11.41 7.54 0.42
CA GLU A 53 12.36 6.57 -0.13
C GLU A 53 11.67 5.73 -1.23
N HIS A 54 11.02 6.38 -2.19
CA HIS A 54 10.14 5.73 -3.18
C HIS A 54 10.87 4.69 -4.04
N ALA A 55 12.13 4.95 -4.41
CA ALA A 55 12.93 4.01 -5.21
C ALA A 55 13.16 2.69 -4.47
N LEU A 56 13.43 2.75 -3.16
CA LEU A 56 13.59 1.55 -2.34
C LEU A 56 12.25 0.87 -2.06
N ALA A 57 11.17 1.65 -1.89
CA ALA A 57 9.83 1.11 -1.73
C ALA A 57 9.39 0.30 -2.98
N VAL A 58 9.66 0.80 -4.18
CA VAL A 58 9.35 0.09 -5.44
C VAL A 58 10.12 -1.22 -5.54
N GLN A 59 11.42 -1.21 -5.24
CA GLN A 59 12.23 -2.44 -5.23
C GLN A 59 11.71 -3.47 -4.22
N LEU A 60 11.31 -3.03 -3.02
CA LEU A 60 10.72 -3.90 -2.02
C LEU A 60 9.38 -4.48 -2.50
N ALA A 61 8.53 -3.65 -3.12
CA ALA A 61 7.25 -4.11 -3.66
C ALA A 61 7.48 -5.19 -4.73
N GLU A 62 8.34 -4.93 -5.72
CA GLU A 62 8.66 -5.91 -6.77
C GLU A 62 9.14 -7.25 -6.21
N LEU A 63 10.00 -7.23 -5.19
CA LEU A 63 10.51 -8.43 -4.53
C LEU A 63 9.40 -9.23 -3.80
N GLU A 64 8.44 -8.53 -3.20
CA GLU A 64 7.43 -9.13 -2.33
C GLU A 64 6.12 -9.45 -3.07
N MET A 65 5.93 -8.95 -4.29
CA MET A 65 4.70 -9.07 -5.07
C MET A 65 4.20 -10.51 -5.20
N ALA A 66 5.09 -11.47 -5.50
CA ALA A 66 4.70 -12.87 -5.65
C ALA A 66 4.17 -13.48 -4.34
N ASN A 67 4.67 -13.02 -3.19
CA ASN A 67 4.29 -13.53 -1.87
C ASN A 67 2.94 -12.99 -1.40
N TRP A 68 2.55 -11.79 -1.83
CA TRP A 68 1.39 -11.06 -1.31
C TRP A 68 0.41 -10.60 -2.40
N HIS A 69 0.39 -11.30 -3.54
CA HIS A 69 -0.51 -10.98 -4.65
C HIS A 69 -2.01 -11.11 -4.29
N ASP A 70 -2.35 -11.93 -3.30
CA ASP A 70 -3.71 -12.11 -2.76
C ASP A 70 -4.01 -11.17 -1.56
N SER A 71 -3.14 -10.21 -1.25
CA SER A 71 -3.34 -9.26 -0.14
C SER A 71 -3.91 -7.92 -0.64
N PRO A 72 -5.14 -7.53 -0.23
CA PRO A 72 -5.66 -6.20 -0.53
C PRO A 72 -4.83 -5.10 0.14
N ASP A 73 -4.29 -5.33 1.34
CA ASP A 73 -3.42 -4.39 2.04
C ASP A 73 -2.13 -4.09 1.27
N TYR A 74 -1.54 -5.12 0.65
CA TYR A 74 -0.36 -4.99 -0.19
C TYR A 74 -0.64 -4.15 -1.43
N HIS A 75 -1.72 -4.47 -2.16
CA HIS A 75 -2.11 -3.68 -3.34
C HIS A 75 -2.51 -2.25 -2.99
N PHE A 76 -3.15 -2.05 -1.84
CA PHE A 76 -3.52 -0.71 -1.38
C PHE A 76 -2.29 0.17 -1.17
N VAL A 77 -1.29 -0.34 -0.44
CA VAL A 77 -0.05 0.42 -0.19
C VAL A 77 0.79 0.58 -1.48
N LEU A 78 0.71 -0.37 -2.41
CA LEU A 78 1.34 -0.24 -3.73
C LEU A 78 0.70 0.88 -4.56
N GLY A 79 -0.63 0.94 -4.63
CA GLY A 79 -1.34 2.01 -5.34
C GLY A 79 -1.02 3.40 -4.77
N ASP A 80 -0.99 3.51 -3.44
CA ASP A 80 -0.56 4.72 -2.73
C ASP A 80 0.89 5.11 -3.05
N LEU A 81 1.82 4.16 -3.05
CA LEU A 81 3.23 4.38 -3.38
C LEU A 81 3.39 4.89 -4.82
N LEU A 82 2.70 4.26 -5.77
CA LEU A 82 2.76 4.63 -7.18
C LEU A 82 2.13 6.01 -7.41
N LEU A 83 1.08 6.38 -6.66
CA LEU A 83 0.50 7.71 -6.70
C LEU A 83 1.49 8.78 -6.22
N ASP A 84 2.15 8.55 -5.08
CA ASP A 84 3.18 9.46 -4.58
C ASP A 84 4.35 9.58 -5.57
N LEU A 85 4.74 8.46 -6.21
CA LEU A 85 5.76 8.47 -7.24
C LEU A 85 5.34 9.26 -8.48
N ALA A 86 4.10 9.10 -8.96
CA ALA A 86 3.56 9.86 -10.09
C ALA A 86 3.49 11.36 -9.79
N HIS A 87 3.23 11.73 -8.53
CA HIS A 87 3.29 13.13 -8.09
C HIS A 87 4.72 13.67 -8.05
N CYS A 88 5.69 12.86 -7.62
CA CYS A 88 7.10 13.24 -7.57
C CYS A 88 7.78 13.25 -8.95
N GLN A 89 7.29 12.43 -9.90
CA GLN A 89 7.81 12.23 -11.24
C GLN A 89 6.69 12.41 -12.28
N PRO A 90 6.20 13.65 -12.51
CA PRO A 90 5.06 13.89 -13.39
C PRO A 90 5.29 13.41 -14.83
N GLU A 91 6.54 13.36 -15.28
CA GLU A 91 6.92 12.82 -16.59
C GLU A 91 6.62 11.32 -16.76
N ARG A 92 6.45 10.60 -15.66
CA ARG A 92 6.06 9.18 -15.63
C ARG A 92 4.59 8.97 -15.25
N ALA A 93 3.83 10.04 -14.99
CA ALA A 93 2.46 9.91 -14.53
C ALA A 93 1.61 9.06 -15.48
N ASP A 94 1.71 9.28 -16.79
CA ASP A 94 0.94 8.51 -17.79
C ASP A 94 1.25 7.00 -17.77
N GLU A 95 2.50 6.63 -17.47
CA GLU A 95 2.93 5.23 -17.31
C GLU A 95 2.38 4.61 -16.02
N LEU A 96 2.40 5.37 -14.92
CA LEU A 96 2.04 4.89 -13.58
C LEU A 96 0.52 4.86 -13.35
N LEU A 97 -0.22 5.73 -14.03
CA LEU A 97 -1.66 5.91 -13.85
C LEU A 97 -2.49 4.61 -14.01
N PRO A 98 -2.24 3.76 -15.02
CA PRO A 98 -2.90 2.45 -15.12
C PRO A 98 -2.55 1.50 -13.98
N MET A 99 -1.32 1.54 -13.47
CA MET A 99 -0.86 0.68 -12.37
C MET A 99 -1.50 1.08 -11.03
N ILE A 100 -1.63 2.39 -10.79
CA ILE A 100 -2.34 2.94 -9.62
C ILE A 100 -3.80 2.47 -9.62
N GLU A 101 -4.48 2.63 -10.76
CA GLU A 101 -5.88 2.19 -10.95
C GLU A 101 -6.02 0.68 -10.72
N ALA A 102 -5.16 -0.13 -11.35
CA ALA A 102 -5.19 -1.58 -11.21
C ALA A 102 -4.95 -2.05 -9.77
N SER A 103 -4.09 -1.37 -9.02
CA SER A 103 -3.81 -1.72 -7.62
C SER A 103 -5.07 -1.61 -6.75
N TRP A 104 -5.80 -0.50 -6.84
CA TRP A 104 -7.04 -0.32 -6.06
C TRP A 104 -8.21 -1.14 -6.60
N LEU A 105 -8.28 -1.41 -7.91
CA LEU A 105 -9.26 -2.35 -8.45
C LEU A 105 -9.03 -3.77 -7.89
N THR A 106 -7.77 -4.21 -7.85
CA THR A 106 -7.40 -5.53 -7.29
C THR A 106 -7.79 -5.61 -5.81
N CYS A 107 -7.65 -4.53 -5.05
CA CYS A 107 -8.14 -4.48 -3.66
C CYS A 107 -9.64 -4.81 -3.56
N LEU A 108 -10.46 -4.20 -4.43
CA LEU A 108 -11.91 -4.45 -4.46
C LEU A 108 -12.26 -5.87 -4.93
N GLU A 109 -11.49 -6.41 -5.87
CA GLU A 109 -11.66 -7.78 -6.36
C GLU A 109 -11.34 -8.83 -5.28
N LEU A 110 -10.28 -8.61 -4.51
CA LEU A 110 -9.87 -9.49 -3.41
C LEU A 110 -10.81 -9.38 -2.19
N GLY A 111 -11.44 -8.22 -2.01
CA GLY A 111 -12.31 -7.94 -0.86
C GLY A 111 -11.55 -7.80 0.45
N GLU A 112 -12.29 -7.64 1.55
CA GLU A 112 -11.72 -7.59 2.89
C GLU A 112 -11.13 -8.95 3.30
N GLN A 113 -9.94 -8.94 3.90
CA GLN A 113 -9.23 -10.14 4.39
C GLN A 113 -8.94 -10.01 5.91
N PRO A 114 -9.97 -9.99 6.78
CA PRO A 114 -9.81 -9.66 8.21
C PRO A 114 -8.98 -10.68 8.99
N ASP A 115 -8.86 -11.91 8.48
CA ASP A 115 -8.07 -12.97 9.12
C ASP A 115 -6.57 -12.88 8.82
N MET A 116 -6.16 -11.98 7.90
CA MET A 116 -4.76 -11.74 7.59
C MET A 116 -4.12 -10.85 8.66
N GLU A 117 -3.00 -11.29 9.24
CA GLU A 117 -2.31 -10.55 10.29
C GLU A 117 -1.93 -9.13 9.81
N GLY A 118 -2.38 -8.12 10.55
CA GLY A 118 -2.14 -6.71 10.22
C GLY A 118 -3.06 -6.11 9.16
N ALA A 119 -4.10 -6.84 8.72
CA ALA A 119 -5.10 -6.32 7.81
C ALA A 119 -5.73 -5.02 8.32
N VAL A 120 -5.90 -4.05 7.44
CA VAL A 120 -6.53 -2.77 7.75
C VAL A 120 -7.91 -2.73 7.12
N SER A 121 -8.91 -2.67 7.99
CA SER A 121 -10.33 -2.57 7.62
C SER A 121 -10.58 -1.48 6.59
N GLY A 122 -11.26 -1.85 5.51
CA GLY A 122 -11.67 -0.96 4.43
C GLY A 122 -10.71 -0.94 3.24
N ARG A 123 -9.48 -1.45 3.36
CA ARG A 123 -8.53 -1.47 2.24
C ARG A 123 -8.94 -2.42 1.13
N GLY A 124 -9.68 -3.48 1.42
CA GLY A 124 -10.29 -4.37 0.42
C GLY A 124 -11.65 -3.88 -0.08
N GLY A 125 -12.08 -2.68 0.31
CA GLY A 125 -13.42 -2.18 0.05
C GLY A 125 -13.46 -0.66 0.02
N VAL A 126 -14.07 -0.07 1.05
CA VAL A 126 -14.48 1.35 1.04
C VAL A 126 -13.32 2.33 0.83
N LEU A 127 -12.12 2.05 1.34
CA LEU A 127 -10.95 2.93 1.16
C LEU A 127 -10.40 2.84 -0.27
N ALA A 128 -10.31 1.65 -0.85
CA ALA A 128 -9.89 1.47 -2.24
C ALA A 128 -10.90 2.11 -3.20
N ALA A 129 -12.20 1.93 -2.94
CA ALA A 129 -13.27 2.59 -3.67
C ALA A 129 -13.16 4.12 -3.57
N HIS A 130 -12.86 4.66 -2.38
CA HIS A 130 -12.65 6.09 -2.20
C HIS A 130 -11.49 6.61 -3.08
N ASN A 131 -10.35 5.92 -3.09
CA ASN A 131 -9.20 6.30 -3.91
C ASN A 131 -9.52 6.25 -5.42
N LEU A 132 -10.23 5.22 -5.89
CA LEU A 132 -10.70 5.13 -7.27
C LEU A 132 -11.65 6.28 -7.62
N ALA A 133 -12.57 6.64 -6.73
CA ALA A 133 -13.49 7.75 -6.95
C ALA A 133 -12.73 9.07 -7.20
N LEU A 134 -11.72 9.37 -6.36
CA LEU A 134 -10.87 10.54 -6.51
C LEU A 134 -10.04 10.49 -7.80
N LEU A 135 -9.49 9.32 -8.14
CA LEU A 135 -8.71 9.13 -9.36
C LEU A 135 -9.55 9.46 -10.61
N TYR A 136 -10.75 8.91 -10.71
CA TYR A 136 -11.64 9.17 -11.85
C TYR A 136 -12.15 10.61 -11.89
N GLU A 137 -12.43 11.20 -10.74
CA GLU A 137 -12.80 12.62 -10.65
C GLU A 137 -11.67 13.52 -11.18
N SER A 138 -10.42 13.24 -10.80
CA SER A 138 -9.25 14.00 -11.26
C SER A 138 -9.04 13.93 -12.78
N ARG A 139 -9.52 12.85 -13.42
CA ARG A 139 -9.46 12.62 -14.86
C ARG A 139 -10.71 13.11 -15.62
N GLY A 140 -11.68 13.69 -14.92
CA GLY A 140 -12.94 14.17 -15.50
C GLY A 140 -13.97 13.07 -15.79
N ASP A 141 -13.77 11.84 -15.32
CA ASP A 141 -14.70 10.72 -15.48
C ASP A 141 -15.72 10.71 -14.34
N ALA A 142 -16.68 11.62 -14.41
CA ALA A 142 -17.71 11.80 -13.39
C ALA A 142 -18.56 10.53 -13.17
N GLY A 143 -18.74 9.71 -14.21
CA GLY A 143 -19.55 8.49 -14.15
C GLY A 143 -18.89 7.42 -13.26
N ARG A 144 -17.63 7.08 -13.54
CA ARG A 144 -16.88 6.14 -12.69
C ARG A 144 -16.62 6.72 -11.30
N ALA A 145 -16.34 8.02 -11.19
CA ALA A 145 -16.19 8.66 -9.88
C ALA A 145 -17.44 8.50 -9.00
N ALA A 146 -18.63 8.75 -9.55
CA ALA A 146 -19.89 8.58 -8.82
C ALA A 146 -20.14 7.12 -8.42
N HIS A 147 -19.85 6.17 -9.31
CA HIS A 147 -19.97 4.74 -9.02
C HIS A 147 -19.12 4.32 -7.81
N TYR A 148 -17.83 4.63 -7.82
CA TYR A 148 -16.94 4.24 -6.71
C TYR A 148 -17.20 5.04 -5.42
N ARG A 149 -17.68 6.28 -5.54
CA ARG A 149 -18.10 7.06 -4.35
C ARG A 149 -19.31 6.44 -3.66
N ALA A 150 -20.24 5.85 -4.42
CA ALA A 150 -21.36 5.10 -3.85
C ALA A 150 -20.87 3.81 -3.17
N LEU A 151 -19.91 3.10 -3.76
CA LEU A 151 -19.30 1.92 -3.15
C LEU A 151 -18.53 2.24 -1.86
N ALA A 152 -17.87 3.40 -1.80
CA ALA A 152 -17.15 3.87 -0.61
C ALA A 152 -18.06 4.33 0.54
N GLY A 153 -19.33 4.67 0.25
CA GLY A 153 -20.32 5.13 1.24
C GLY A 153 -21.31 4.07 1.70
N ALA A 154 -21.18 2.84 1.21
CA ALA A 154 -21.99 1.67 1.60
C ALA A 154 -21.43 1.02 2.87
#